data_AF-A0A6C0DZK0-F1
#
_entry.id   AF-A0A6C0DZK0-F1
#
_cell.length_a   1.000
_cell.length_b   1.000
_cell.length_c   1.000
_cell.angle_alpha   90.00
_cell.angle_beta   90.00
_cell.angle_gamma   90.00
#
_symmetry.space_group_name_H-M   'P 1'
#
loop_
_entity.id
_entity.type
_entity.pdbx_description
1 polymer ?
#
loop_
_entity_poly.entity_id
_entity_poly.type
_entity_poly.pdbx_seq_one_letter_code
_entity_poly.pdbx_strand_id
1 'polypeptide(L)'
;MNFQLKKNFEDNTIEKNYTFYQICQFAFEGHYHVRKIFFNNKYEVIKYTEKKLKKKVLDNFLNNAPLNKFIIYPYYILENVPLPDTGELSLAMSNLFTN
;
A
#
# COMPACT_ATOMS: atom_id res chain seq x y z
N MET A 1 -34.73 -31.27 -24.44
CA MET A 1 -33.44 -30.55 -24.45
C MET A 1 -33.30 -29.88 -23.08
N ASN A 2 -32.60 -30.52 -22.14
CA ASN A 2 -32.51 -30.08 -20.75
C ASN A 2 -31.38 -29.06 -20.61
N PHE A 3 -31.74 -27.80 -20.35
CA PHE A 3 -30.79 -26.77 -19.96
C PHE A 3 -30.44 -26.94 -18.48
N GLN A 4 -29.31 -27.58 -18.18
CA GLN A 4 -28.73 -27.52 -16.84
C GLN A 4 -28.12 -26.14 -16.64
N LEU A 5 -28.78 -25.33 -15.80
CA LEU A 5 -28.23 -24.11 -15.22
C LEU A 5 -26.99 -24.48 -14.41
N LYS A 6 -25.81 -24.25 -14.99
CA LYS A 6 -24.56 -24.19 -14.22
C LYS A 6 -24.68 -23.02 -13.24
N LYS A 7 -24.96 -23.36 -11.99
CA LYS A 7 -24.93 -22.48 -10.83
C LYS A 7 -23.49 -22.00 -10.68
N ASN A 8 -23.16 -20.86 -11.29
CA ASN A 8 -21.92 -20.15 -11.00
C ASN A 8 -21.96 -19.81 -9.51
N PHE A 9 -21.19 -20.54 -8.72
CA PHE A 9 -20.82 -20.11 -7.39
C PHE A 9 -20.06 -18.81 -7.58
N GLU A 10 -20.74 -17.67 -7.42
CA GLU A 10 -20.08 -16.41 -7.14
C GLU A 10 -19.40 -16.58 -5.79
N ASP A 11 -18.13 -16.97 -5.88
CA ASP A 11 -17.21 -16.99 -4.76
C ASP A 11 -17.11 -15.54 -4.28
N ASN A 12 -17.96 -15.17 -3.31
CA ASN A 12 -17.86 -13.95 -2.53
C ASN A 12 -16.60 -14.02 -1.66
N THR A 13 -15.46 -14.20 -2.31
CA THR A 13 -14.15 -13.96 -1.74
C THR A 13 -14.10 -12.47 -1.48
N ILE A 14 -14.30 -12.11 -0.21
CA ILE A 14 -13.97 -10.79 0.29
C ILE A 14 -12.48 -10.62 -0.02
N GLU A 15 -12.15 -9.97 -1.14
CA GLU A 15 -10.77 -9.68 -1.50
C GLU A 15 -10.15 -8.89 -0.35
N LYS A 16 -9.19 -9.51 0.34
CA LYS A 16 -8.50 -8.86 1.44
C LYS A 16 -7.60 -7.79 0.82
N ASN A 17 -8.04 -6.54 0.94
CA ASN A 17 -7.25 -5.41 0.51
C ASN A 17 -6.14 -5.14 1.51
N TYR A 18 -4.90 -5.23 1.05
CA TYR A 18 -3.72 -4.89 1.84
C TYR A 18 -3.34 -3.43 1.60
N THR A 19 -2.54 -2.87 2.51
CA THR A 19 -2.11 -1.48 2.41
C THR A 19 -0.61 -1.33 2.63
N PHE A 20 0.02 -0.55 1.76
CA PHE A 20 1.43 -0.18 1.83
C PHE A 20 1.59 1.33 1.70
N TYR A 21 2.65 1.90 2.27
CA TYR A 21 2.88 3.35 2.27
C TYR A 21 4.22 3.72 1.63
N GLN A 22 4.21 4.69 0.72
CA GLN A 22 5.42 5.34 0.23
C GLN A 22 5.49 6.73 0.88
N ILE A 23 6.65 7.08 1.43
CA ILE A 23 6.84 8.30 2.21
C ILE A 23 8.03 9.06 1.65
N CYS A 24 7.86 10.36 1.41
CA CYS A 24 8.97 11.25 1.08
C CYS A 24 9.80 11.55 2.34
N GLN A 25 11.12 11.44 2.24
CA GLN A 25 12.06 11.78 3.31
C GLN A 25 12.09 13.27 3.60
N PHE A 26 11.90 14.10 2.57
CA PHE A 26 12.00 15.55 2.69
C PHE A 26 10.62 16.20 2.70
N ALA A 27 10.48 17.26 3.50
CA ALA A 27 9.27 18.06 3.53
C ALA A 27 9.28 19.10 2.40
N PHE A 28 8.12 19.30 1.78
CA PHE A 28 7.84 20.40 0.87
C PHE A 28 6.79 21.30 1.51
N GLU A 29 7.07 22.61 1.63
CA GLU A 29 6.18 23.58 2.28
C GLU A 29 5.73 23.14 3.70
N GLY A 30 6.65 22.55 4.47
CA GLY A 30 6.39 22.09 5.84
C GLY A 30 5.60 20.77 5.95
N HIS A 31 5.34 20.09 4.84
CA HIS A 31 4.60 18.83 4.82
C HIS A 31 5.33 17.73 4.07
N TYR A 32 5.17 16.50 4.56
CA TYR A 32 5.72 15.29 3.96
C TYR A 32 4.66 14.64 3.08
N HIS A 33 5.05 14.30 1.85
CA HIS A 33 4.19 13.61 0.91
C HIS A 33 4.14 12.11 1.25
N VAL A 34 2.93 11.57 1.41
CA VAL A 34 2.68 10.17 1.75
C VAL A 34 1.63 9.59 0.81
N ARG A 35 1.96 8.46 0.16
CA ARG A 35 1.06 7.66 -0.68
C ARG A 35 0.65 6.44 0.11
N LYS A 36 -0.65 6.21 0.27
CA LYS A 36 -1.20 4.95 0.72
C LYS A 36 -1.69 4.17 -0.49
N ILE A 37 -1.23 2.95 -0.64
CA ILE A 37 -1.47 2.09 -1.78
C ILE A 37 -2.29 0.91 -1.31
N PHE A 38 -3.32 0.56 -2.06
CA PHE A 38 -4.18 -0.59 -1.82
C PHE A 38 -3.89 -1.62 -2.89
N PHE A 39 -3.61 -2.85 -2.48
CA PHE A 39 -3.33 -3.95 -3.40
C PHE A 39 -4.12 -5.20 -3.01
N ASN A 40 -4.42 -6.02 -4.01
CA ASN A 40 -5.14 -7.29 -3.83
C ASN A 40 -4.16 -8.42 -3.45
N ASN A 41 -4.71 -9.62 -3.30
CA ASN A 41 -3.98 -10.84 -2.94
C ASN A 41 -2.94 -11.26 -4.00
N LYS A 42 -3.04 -10.71 -5.22
CA LYS A 42 -2.13 -10.93 -6.36
C LYS A 42 -1.05 -9.85 -6.45
N TYR A 43 -0.95 -8.98 -5.45
CA TYR A 43 -0.04 -7.83 -5.44
C TYR A 43 -0.30 -6.82 -6.55
N GLU A 44 -1.52 -6.81 -7.10
CA GLU A 44 -1.93 -5.82 -8.10
C GLU A 44 -2.44 -4.58 -7.37
N VAL A 45 -1.93 -3.40 -7.77
CA VAL A 45 -2.39 -2.13 -7.22
C VAL A 45 -3.82 -1.86 -7.68
N ILE A 46 -4.75 -1.79 -6.73
CA ILE A 46 -6.16 -1.48 -6.98
C ILE A 46 -6.34 0.04 -7.08
N LYS A 47 -5.74 0.77 -6.14
CA LYS A 47 -5.82 2.23 -6.04
C LYS A 47 -4.75 2.78 -5.11
N TYR A 48 -4.56 4.08 -5.13
CA TYR A 48 -3.78 4.79 -4.14
C TYR A 48 -4.44 6.10 -3.73
N THR A 49 -4.03 6.63 -2.59
CA THR A 49 -4.43 7.95 -2.09
C THR A 49 -3.20 8.67 -1.59
N GLU A 50 -3.08 9.96 -1.88
CA GLU A 50 -1.97 10.79 -1.42
C GLU A 50 -2.41 11.77 -0.35
N LYS A 51 -1.53 12.04 0.62
CA LYS A 51 -1.74 13.00 1.70
C LYS A 51 -0.45 13.75 1.98
N LYS A 52 -0.60 15.00 2.41
CA LYS A 52 0.48 15.82 2.96
C LYS A 52 0.37 15.78 4.48
N LEU A 53 1.40 15.32 5.17
CA LEU A 53 1.43 15.19 6.64
C LEU A 53 2.41 16.16 7.28
N LYS A 54 2.03 16.74 8.42
CA LYS A 54 2.99 17.47 9.26
C LYS A 54 3.94 16.49 9.95
N LYS A 55 5.16 16.95 10.27
CA LYS A 55 6.20 16.13 10.93
C LYS A 55 5.69 15.34 12.13
N LYS A 56 5.01 16.00 13.07
CA LYS A 56 4.46 15.34 14.28
C LYS A 56 3.52 14.17 13.97
N VAL A 57 2.71 14.30 12.92
CA VAL A 57 1.76 13.24 12.50
C VAL A 57 2.52 12.10 11.83
N LEU A 58 3.51 12.43 10.98
CA LEU A 58 4.37 11.44 10.34
C LEU A 58 5.18 10.65 11.38
N ASP A 59 5.83 11.32 12.32
CA ASP A 59 6.63 10.67 13.38
C ASP A 59 5.75 9.73 14.20
N ASN A 60 4.53 10.16 14.56
CA ASN A 60 3.58 9.28 15.24
C ASN A 60 3.19 8.07 14.38
N PHE A 61 3.02 8.25 13.06
CA PHE A 61 2.76 7.12 12.17
C PHE A 61 3.96 6.16 12.14
N LEU A 62 5.18 6.66 11.94
CA LEU A 62 6.40 5.85 11.83
C LEU A 62 6.70 5.07 13.12
N ASN A 63 6.41 5.65 14.29
CA ASN A 63 6.61 4.99 15.58
C ASN A 63 5.59 3.89 15.89
N ASN A 64 4.40 3.96 15.29
CA ASN A 64 3.31 3.00 15.54
C ASN A 64 3.11 2.00 14.38
N ALA A 65 3.62 2.32 13.19
CA ALA A 65 3.48 1.47 12.02
C ALA A 65 4.54 0.36 12.03
N PRO A 66 4.18 -0.87 11.68
CA PRO A 66 5.15 -1.91 11.38
C PRO A 66 6.13 -1.43 10.29
N LEU A 67 7.43 -1.65 10.48
CA LEU A 67 8.48 -1.19 9.56
C LEU A 67 8.29 -1.70 8.12
N ASN A 68 7.62 -2.85 7.97
CA ASN A 68 7.35 -3.49 6.71
C ASN A 68 6.10 -2.93 6.00
N LYS A 69 5.36 -2.00 6.62
CA LYS A 69 4.20 -1.35 5.98
C LYS A 69 4.57 -0.11 5.17
N PHE A 70 5.82 0.34 5.21
CA PHE A 70 6.20 1.55 4.50
C PHE A 70 7.62 1.50 3.96
N ILE A 71 7.89 2.37 2.99
CA ILE A 71 9.24 2.69 2.51
C ILE A 71 9.39 4.20 2.44
N ILE A 72 10.59 4.67 2.76
CA ILE A 72 10.94 6.09 2.71
C ILE A 72 11.86 6.31 1.52
N TYR A 73 11.50 7.26 0.65
CA TYR A 73 12.31 7.63 -0.51
C TYR A 73 12.90 9.03 -0.35
N PRO A 74 14.12 9.29 -0.87
CA PRO A 74 14.82 10.57 -0.77
C PRO A 74 14.27 11.64 -1.73
N TYR A 75 12.94 11.84 -1.75
CA TYR A 75 12.25 12.84 -2.58
C TYR A 75 11.46 13.83 -1.72
N TYR A 76 11.08 14.94 -2.34
CA TYR A 76 10.17 15.95 -1.78
C TYR A 76 8.71 15.68 -2.15
N ILE A 77 8.48 15.15 -3.35
CA ILE A 77 7.17 14.89 -3.94
C ILE A 77 7.11 13.47 -4.52
N LEU A 78 5.95 12.83 -4.42
CA LEU A 78 5.73 11.45 -4.82
C LEU A 78 5.46 11.26 -6.32
N GLU A 79 5.24 12.33 -7.08
CA GLU A 79 5.05 12.27 -8.53
C GLU A 79 6.24 11.65 -9.26
N ASN A 80 7.44 11.77 -8.69
CA ASN A 80 8.67 11.18 -9.22
C ASN A 80 8.95 9.77 -8.68
N VAL A 81 8.10 9.26 -7.79
CA VAL A 81 8.26 7.93 -7.18
C VAL A 81 7.29 6.98 -7.89
N PRO A 82 7.80 5.94 -8.59
CA PRO A 82 6.93 4.96 -9.24
C PRO A 82 6.07 4.24 -8.21
N LEU A 83 4.91 3.72 -8.66
CA LEU A 83 4.16 2.78 -7.85
C LEU A 83 5.03 1.55 -7.58
N PRO A 84 4.94 0.96 -6.38
CA PRO A 84 5.78 -0.14 -6.01
C PRO A 84 5.48 -1.34 -6.88
N ASP A 85 6.54 -2.05 -7.25
CA ASP A 85 6.41 -3.29 -7.99
C ASP A 85 6.03 -4.46 -7.06
N THR A 86 5.74 -5.60 -7.67
CA THR A 86 5.40 -6.84 -6.96
C THR A 86 6.50 -7.27 -6.00
N GLY A 87 7.77 -6.99 -6.31
CA GLY A 87 8.92 -7.33 -5.49
C GLY A 87 9.00 -6.47 -4.23
N GLU A 88 8.83 -5.16 -4.35
CA GLU A 88 8.76 -4.23 -3.23
C GLU A 88 7.58 -4.58 -2.30
N LEU A 89 6.40 -4.89 -2.86
CA LEU A 89 5.25 -5.34 -2.08
C LEU A 89 5.47 -6.72 -1.43
N SER A 90 6.15 -7.63 -2.11
CA SER A 90 6.47 -8.96 -1.57
C SER A 90 7.51 -8.88 -0.45
N LEU A 91 8.52 -8.02 -0.55
CA LEU A 91 9.51 -7.78 0.51
C LEU A 91 8.84 -7.18 1.75
N ALA A 92 7.93 -6.22 1.55
CA ALA A 92 7.09 -5.66 2.59
C ALA A 92 6.24 -6.74 3.30
N MET A 93 5.74 -7.74 2.57
CA MET A 93 4.92 -8.81 3.15
C MET A 93 5.73 -9.99 3.73
N SER A 94 6.93 -10.27 3.23
CA SER A 94 7.72 -11.44 3.64
C SER A 94 8.14 -11.38 5.11
N ASN A 95 8.35 -10.19 5.66
CA ASN A 95 8.63 -9.99 7.09
C ASN A 95 7.39 -10.11 8.00
N LEU A 96 6.19 -10.42 7.46
CA LEU A 96 5.01 -10.81 8.25
C LEU A 96 5.00 -12.30 8.61
N PHE A 97 5.82 -13.12 7.94
CA PHE A 97 5.87 -14.57 8.15
C PHE A 97 7.04 -15.01 9.05
N THR A 98 7.87 -14.06 9.49
CA THR A 98 8.95 -14.25 10.47
C THR A 98 8.60 -13.56 11.78
N ASN A 99 7.62 -14.11 12.51
CA ASN A 99 7.48 -14.01 13.96
C ASN A 99 6.50 -15.07 14.47
#